data_AF-A0A815Y3R6-F1
#
_entry.id   AF-A0A815Y3R6-F1
#
_cell.length_a   1.000
_cell.length_b   1.000
_cell.length_c   1.000
_cell.angle_alpha   90.00
_cell.angle_beta   90.00
_cell.angle_gamma   90.00
#
_symmetry.space_group_name_H-M   'P 1'
#
loop_
_entity.id
_entity.type
_entity.pdbx_description
1 polymer ?
#
loop_
_entity_poly.entity_id
_entity_poly.type
_entity_poly.pdbx_seq_one_letter_code
_entity_poly.pdbx_strand_id
1 'polypeptide(L)'
;MKFFIYLAFIQHDEIKEEIVKQNYFSLLIKCVTQKDLHIGLVLQISLEIIWLLTFNNQIFHMLTNNYENFFIYLKNILINSKEEGVQAATKGILWKLENESNLKKTIIDLHENNISNKKYDIMISYSHSNKDLCHQIYQNLINLKYIIWLDFENMYGSTLQSMAEAIESSDIILI
;
A
#
# COMPACT_ATOMS: atom_id res chain seq x y z
N MET A 1 -8.79 -31.53 3.21
CA MET A 1 -9.03 -30.70 4.41
C MET A 1 -7.71 -30.33 5.11
N LYS A 2 -6.79 -29.65 4.42
CA LYS A 2 -5.53 -29.12 5.00
C LYS A 2 -5.16 -27.87 4.18
N PHE A 3 -4.61 -26.83 4.83
CA PHE A 3 -4.21 -25.49 4.31
C PHE A 3 -5.09 -24.25 4.64
N PHE A 4 -5.92 -24.25 5.70
CA PHE A 4 -6.65 -23.01 6.10
C PHE A 4 -6.18 -22.33 7.40
N ILE A 5 -5.35 -22.99 8.22
CA ILE A 5 -5.04 -22.48 9.58
C ILE A 5 -4.11 -21.25 9.53
N TYR A 6 -3.10 -21.22 8.65
CA TYR A 6 -2.18 -20.09 8.56
C TYR A 6 -2.86 -18.85 7.94
N LEU A 7 -3.77 -19.03 6.99
CA LEU A 7 -4.55 -17.94 6.39
C LEU A 7 -5.44 -17.27 7.43
N ALA A 8 -6.11 -18.06 8.28
CA ALA A 8 -6.93 -17.52 9.38
C ALA A 8 -6.09 -16.70 10.38
N PHE A 9 -4.85 -17.13 10.64
CA PHE A 9 -3.96 -16.41 11.56
C PHE A 9 -3.48 -15.08 10.97
N ILE A 10 -3.11 -15.05 9.70
CA ILE A 10 -2.57 -13.86 9.02
C ILE A 10 -3.64 -12.81 8.73
N GLN A 11 -4.93 -13.16 8.80
CA GLN A 11 -6.01 -12.19 8.66
C GLN A 11 -6.03 -11.13 9.78
N HIS A 12 -5.53 -11.47 10.97
CA HIS A 12 -5.48 -10.55 12.10
C HIS A 12 -4.41 -9.46 11.91
N ASP A 13 -4.80 -8.19 12.04
CA ASP A 13 -3.92 -7.06 11.76
C ASP A 13 -2.70 -6.99 12.71
N GLU A 14 -2.87 -7.38 13.98
CA GLU A 14 -1.77 -7.48 14.97
C GLU A 14 -0.65 -8.41 14.49
N ILE A 15 -1.01 -9.50 13.82
CA ILE A 15 -0.05 -10.48 13.30
C ILE A 15 0.62 -9.94 12.04
N LYS A 16 -0.10 -9.22 11.18
CA LYS A 16 0.49 -8.55 10.02
C LYS A 16 1.53 -7.52 10.44
N GLU A 17 1.24 -6.73 11.48
CA GLU A 17 2.18 -5.76 12.04
C GLU A 17 3.43 -6.42 12.62
N GLU A 18 3.28 -7.52 13.35
CA GLU A 18 4.41 -8.23 13.95
C GLU A 18 5.32 -8.87 12.88
N ILE A 19 4.74 -9.40 11.80
CA ILE A 19 5.48 -9.91 10.63
C ILE A 19 6.35 -8.81 10.00
N VAL A 20 5.87 -7.58 9.97
CA VAL A 20 6.62 -6.42 9.48
C VAL A 20 7.72 -6.03 10.45
N LYS A 21 7.40 -5.91 11.74
CA LYS A 21 8.36 -5.54 12.81
C LYS A 21 9.55 -6.49 12.86
N GLN A 22 9.32 -7.78 12.68
CA GLN A 22 10.36 -8.81 12.73
C GLN A 22 11.05 -9.05 11.38
N ASN A 23 10.82 -8.20 10.38
CA ASN A 23 11.48 -8.22 9.07
C ASN A 23 11.27 -9.52 8.25
N TYR A 24 10.25 -10.31 8.61
CA TYR A 24 9.89 -11.55 7.92
C TYR A 24 9.43 -11.33 6.48
N PHE A 25 8.96 -10.12 6.17
CA PHE A 25 8.56 -9.74 4.82
C PHE A 25 9.68 -9.95 3.79
N SER A 26 10.92 -9.60 4.15
CA SER A 26 12.09 -9.81 3.29
C SER A 26 12.37 -11.28 2.97
N LEU A 27 12.04 -12.17 3.92
CA LEU A 27 12.21 -13.61 3.77
C LEU A 27 11.14 -14.19 2.84
N LEU A 28 9.89 -13.74 2.94
CA LEU A 28 8.81 -14.12 2.02
C LEU A 28 9.12 -13.73 0.58
N ILE A 29 9.66 -12.52 0.36
CA ILE A 29 10.10 -12.08 -0.97
C ILE A 29 11.22 -12.98 -1.50
N LYS A 30 12.19 -13.38 -0.66
CA LYS A 30 13.24 -14.34 -1.06
C LYS A 30 12.66 -15.71 -1.44
N CYS A 31 11.70 -16.22 -0.67
CA CYS A 31 11.01 -17.48 -0.97
C CYS A 31 10.28 -17.46 -2.31
N VAL A 32 9.73 -16.31 -2.70
CA VAL A 32 9.11 -16.15 -4.01
C VAL A 32 10.14 -15.99 -5.12
N THR A 33 11.21 -15.23 -4.90
CA THR A 33 12.15 -14.81 -5.98
C THR A 33 13.31 -15.78 -6.25
N GLN A 34 13.75 -16.57 -5.27
CA GLN A 34 14.89 -17.47 -5.42
C GLN A 34 14.49 -18.78 -6.12
N LYS A 35 15.18 -19.07 -7.23
CA LYS A 35 14.89 -20.23 -8.08
C LYS A 35 15.12 -21.58 -7.38
N ASP A 36 16.04 -21.62 -6.42
CA ASP A 36 16.46 -22.84 -5.74
C ASP A 36 15.47 -23.31 -4.65
N LEU A 37 14.52 -22.45 -4.24
CA LEU A 37 13.50 -22.75 -3.23
C LEU A 37 12.11 -23.08 -3.83
N HIS A 38 11.98 -23.19 -5.15
CA HIS A 38 10.71 -23.47 -5.83
C HIS A 38 10.19 -24.89 -5.62
N ILE A 39 9.74 -25.18 -4.41
CA ILE A 39 8.76 -26.23 -4.16
C ILE A 39 7.39 -25.57 -4.39
N GLY A 40 6.60 -26.05 -5.35
CA GLY A 40 5.33 -25.41 -5.77
C GLY A 40 4.41 -25.01 -4.61
N LEU A 41 4.34 -25.87 -3.58
CA LEU A 41 3.61 -25.60 -2.34
C LEU A 41 4.14 -24.40 -1.54
N VAL A 42 5.46 -24.26 -1.42
CA VAL A 42 6.10 -23.13 -0.70
C VAL A 42 5.87 -21.83 -1.45
N LEU A 43 5.95 -21.88 -2.78
CA LEU A 43 5.67 -20.73 -3.64
C LEU A 43 4.21 -20.27 -3.48
N GLN A 44 3.26 -21.21 -3.53
CA GLN A 44 1.84 -20.91 -3.35
C GLN A 44 1.59 -20.25 -1.99
N ILE A 45 2.05 -20.86 -0.90
CA ILE A 45 1.84 -20.33 0.47
C ILE A 45 2.46 -18.94 0.60
N SER A 46 3.68 -18.75 0.10
CA SER A 46 4.35 -17.45 0.18
C SER A 46 3.58 -16.36 -0.57
N LEU A 47 3.02 -16.67 -1.74
CA LEU A 47 2.19 -15.74 -2.52
C LEU A 47 0.87 -15.44 -1.84
N GLU A 48 0.19 -16.44 -1.27
CA GLU A 48 -1.06 -16.21 -0.53
C GLU A 48 -0.84 -15.33 0.71
N ILE A 49 0.26 -15.56 1.43
CA ILE A 49 0.64 -14.72 2.58
C ILE A 49 0.91 -13.29 2.11
N ILE A 50 1.74 -13.12 1.07
CA ILE A 50 2.03 -11.79 0.52
C ILE A 50 0.74 -11.10 0.08
N TRP A 51 -0.18 -11.83 -0.56
CA TRP A 51 -1.48 -11.29 -0.95
C TRP A 51 -2.29 -10.77 0.23
N LEU A 52 -2.40 -11.53 1.32
CA LEU A 52 -3.09 -11.07 2.52
C LEU A 52 -2.39 -9.87 3.17
N LEU A 53 -1.06 -9.84 3.13
CA LEU A 53 -0.27 -8.74 3.66
C LEU A 53 -0.40 -7.46 2.83
N THR A 54 -0.69 -7.53 1.53
CA THR A 54 -0.88 -6.32 0.70
C THR A 54 -2.12 -5.51 1.06
N PHE A 55 -3.02 -6.04 1.89
CA PHE A 55 -4.12 -5.28 2.46
C PHE A 55 -3.71 -4.40 3.63
N ASN A 56 -2.48 -4.52 4.13
CA ASN A 56 -1.87 -3.55 5.04
C ASN A 56 -1.14 -2.46 4.22
N ASN A 57 -1.50 -1.19 4.46
CA ASN A 57 -0.97 -0.05 3.71
C ASN A 57 0.56 0.07 3.80
N GLN A 58 1.18 -0.21 4.95
CA GLN A 58 2.63 -0.13 5.10
C GLN A 58 3.34 -1.14 4.21
N ILE A 59 2.84 -2.38 4.18
CA ILE A 59 3.41 -3.46 3.35
C ILE A 59 3.16 -3.19 1.88
N PHE A 60 1.97 -2.71 1.53
CA PHE A 60 1.65 -2.29 0.18
C PHE A 60 2.65 -1.24 -0.33
N HIS A 61 2.93 -0.21 0.46
CA HIS A 61 3.92 0.81 0.12
C HIS A 61 5.34 0.25 0.02
N MET A 62 5.73 -0.67 0.91
CA MET A 62 7.03 -1.35 0.81
C MET A 62 7.15 -2.14 -0.49
N LEU A 63 6.09 -2.84 -0.90
CA LEU A 63 6.03 -3.58 -2.17
C LEU A 63 6.15 -2.68 -3.39
N THR A 64 5.42 -1.57 -3.41
CA THR A 64 5.41 -0.66 -4.56
C THR A 64 6.72 0.12 -4.69
N ASN A 65 7.32 0.52 -3.57
CA ASN A 65 8.47 1.45 -3.58
C ASN A 65 9.82 0.72 -3.64
N ASN A 66 9.94 -0.44 -2.97
CA ASN A 66 11.24 -1.11 -2.81
C ASN A 66 11.44 -2.27 -3.79
N TYR A 67 10.39 -2.72 -4.50
CA TYR A 67 10.43 -3.96 -5.26
C TYR A 67 9.80 -3.85 -6.67
N GLU A 68 10.21 -2.88 -7.49
CA GLU A 68 9.74 -2.78 -8.89
C GLU A 68 9.92 -4.09 -9.69
N ASN A 69 11.05 -4.78 -9.45
CA ASN A 69 11.35 -6.07 -10.07
C ASN A 69 10.39 -7.20 -9.64
N PHE A 70 9.71 -7.07 -8.50
CA PHE A 70 8.75 -8.07 -8.02
C PHE A 70 7.52 -8.13 -8.91
N PHE A 71 7.07 -7.01 -9.48
CA PHE A 71 5.93 -6.98 -10.39
C PHE A 71 6.22 -7.74 -11.69
N ILE A 72 7.41 -7.56 -12.26
CA ILE A 72 7.89 -8.32 -13.42
C ILE A 72 7.96 -9.81 -13.08
N TYR A 73 8.43 -10.13 -11.88
CA TYR A 73 8.54 -11.51 -11.41
C TYR A 73 7.15 -12.18 -11.25
N LEU A 74 6.16 -11.48 -10.69
CA LEU A 74 4.78 -11.96 -10.61
C LEU A 74 4.17 -12.22 -11.99
N LYS A 75 4.39 -11.33 -12.96
CA LYS A 75 3.95 -11.53 -14.35
C LYS A 75 4.59 -12.77 -14.98
N ASN A 76 5.88 -12.99 -14.73
CA ASN A 76 6.59 -14.18 -15.19
C ASN A 76 6.06 -15.46 -14.52
N ILE A 77 5.74 -15.44 -13.22
CA ILE A 77 5.11 -16.58 -12.55
C ILE A 77 3.75 -16.89 -13.19
N LEU A 78 2.94 -15.86 -13.48
CA LEU A 78 1.61 -16.03 -14.04
C LEU A 78 1.62 -16.72 -15.41
N ILE A 79 2.62 -16.40 -16.25
CA ILE A 79 2.78 -16.99 -17.58
C ILE A 79 3.29 -18.43 -17.52
N ASN A 80 4.21 -18.72 -16.59
CA ASN A 80 4.94 -19.99 -16.56
C ASN A 80 4.34 -21.05 -15.61
N SER A 81 3.55 -20.65 -14.62
CA SER A 81 2.96 -21.57 -13.65
C SER A 81 1.72 -22.27 -14.21
N LYS A 82 1.57 -23.57 -13.94
CA LYS A 82 0.36 -24.37 -14.25
C LYS A 82 -0.50 -24.65 -13.01
N GLU A 83 -0.02 -24.27 -11.83
CA GLU A 83 -0.70 -24.50 -10.56
C GLU A 83 -1.77 -23.45 -10.31
N GLU A 84 -3.03 -23.88 -10.17
CA GLU A 84 -4.18 -22.97 -9.99
C GLU A 84 -4.04 -22.08 -8.76
N GLY A 85 -3.53 -22.62 -7.64
CA GLY A 85 -3.32 -21.85 -6.40
C GLY A 85 -2.30 -20.73 -6.56
N VAL A 86 -1.17 -21.02 -7.21
CA VAL A 86 -0.13 -20.03 -7.52
C VAL A 86 -0.66 -18.95 -8.45
N GLN A 87 -1.40 -19.33 -9.49
CA GLN A 87 -2.01 -18.35 -10.40
C GLN A 87 -3.06 -17.48 -9.70
N ALA A 88 -3.91 -18.05 -8.85
CA ALA A 88 -4.94 -17.32 -8.14
C ALA A 88 -4.34 -16.27 -7.18
N ALA A 89 -3.36 -16.66 -6.36
CA ALA A 89 -2.68 -15.74 -5.45
C ALA A 89 -1.92 -14.64 -6.20
N THR A 90 -1.22 -15.00 -7.28
CA THR A 90 -0.50 -14.05 -8.14
C THR A 90 -1.45 -13.02 -8.77
N LYS A 91 -2.60 -13.47 -9.30
CA LYS A 91 -3.64 -12.59 -9.85
C LYS A 91 -4.21 -11.65 -8.78
N GLY A 92 -4.43 -12.14 -7.56
CA GLY A 92 -4.93 -11.34 -6.44
C GLY A 92 -3.98 -10.21 -6.07
N ILE A 93 -2.67 -10.49 -5.99
CA ILE A 93 -1.64 -9.47 -5.73
C ILE A 93 -1.61 -8.44 -6.86
N LEU A 94 -1.54 -8.89 -8.10
CA LEU A 94 -1.50 -8.01 -9.28
C LEU A 94 -2.73 -7.11 -9.34
N TRP A 95 -3.93 -7.65 -9.13
CA TRP A 95 -5.16 -6.86 -9.08
C TRP A 95 -5.12 -5.79 -7.99
N LYS A 96 -4.66 -6.10 -6.78
CA LYS A 96 -4.57 -5.12 -5.69
C LYS A 96 -3.56 -4.01 -6.03
N LEU A 97 -2.41 -4.36 -6.60
CA LEU A 97 -1.39 -3.40 -7.02
C LEU A 97 -1.87 -2.53 -8.19
N GLU A 98 -2.51 -3.12 -9.20
CA GLU A 98 -3.02 -2.42 -10.39
C GLU A 98 -4.22 -1.54 -10.06
N ASN A 99 -5.15 -2.00 -9.23
CA ASN A 99 -6.34 -1.23 -8.88
C ASN A 99 -5.98 0.02 -8.06
N GLU A 100 -5.04 -0.09 -7.11
CA GLU A 100 -4.59 1.08 -6.35
C GLU A 100 -3.65 2.01 -7.13
N SER A 101 -2.84 1.48 -8.03
CA SER A 101 -2.04 2.31 -8.95
C SER A 101 -2.91 3.02 -9.98
N ASN A 102 -3.93 2.36 -10.52
CA ASN A 102 -4.92 2.97 -11.41
C ASN A 102 -5.81 3.98 -10.69
N LEU A 103 -6.16 3.76 -9.42
CA LEU A 103 -6.84 4.77 -8.59
C LEU A 103 -5.96 6.01 -8.43
N LYS A 104 -4.68 5.84 -8.09
CA LYS A 104 -3.71 6.96 -8.01
C LYS A 104 -3.54 7.65 -9.35
N LYS A 105 -3.45 6.89 -10.45
CA LYS A 105 -3.29 7.44 -11.80
C LYS A 105 -4.54 8.14 -12.29
N THR A 106 -5.72 7.62 -12.01
CA THR A 106 -7.00 8.29 -12.31
C THR A 106 -7.17 9.55 -11.47
N ILE A 107 -6.71 9.56 -10.21
CA ILE A 107 -6.66 10.77 -9.39
C ILE A 107 -5.72 11.79 -10.02
N ILE A 108 -4.52 11.39 -10.49
CA ILE A 108 -3.54 12.26 -11.17
C ILE A 108 -4.07 12.74 -12.54
N ASP A 109 -4.71 11.89 -13.33
CA ASP A 109 -5.24 12.19 -14.66
C ASP A 109 -6.49 13.11 -14.58
N LEU A 110 -7.32 12.96 -13.53
CA LEU A 110 -8.39 13.93 -13.21
C LEU A 110 -7.81 15.30 -12.80
N HIS A 111 -6.57 15.29 -12.31
CA HIS A 111 -5.84 16.45 -11.84
C HIS A 111 -5.12 17.22 -12.96
N GLU A 112 -4.61 16.51 -13.97
CA GLU A 112 -3.95 17.13 -15.14
C GLU A 112 -4.95 17.79 -16.12
N ASN A 113 -6.21 17.38 -16.10
CA ASN A 113 -7.26 17.97 -16.94
C ASN A 113 -7.94 19.21 -16.33
N ASN A 114 -7.62 19.57 -15.08
CA ASN A 114 -8.05 20.83 -14.46
C ASN A 114 -6.85 21.77 -14.35
N ILE A 115 -6.81 22.76 -15.24
CA ILE A 115 -5.87 23.89 -15.18
C ILE A 115 -6.21 24.73 -13.94
N SER A 116 -5.74 24.27 -12.79
CA SER A 116 -5.60 25.03 -11.55
C SER A 116 -4.43 24.40 -10.79
N ASN A 117 -3.52 25.20 -10.25
CA ASN A 117 -2.33 24.74 -9.52
C ASN A 117 -2.63 24.00 -8.20
N LYS A 118 -3.85 23.49 -8.00
CA LYS A 118 -4.39 23.01 -6.73
C LYS A 118 -4.33 21.50 -6.62
N LYS A 119 -3.26 20.97 -6.02
CA LYS A 119 -2.91 19.55 -5.77
C LYS A 119 -3.81 18.83 -4.75
N TYR A 120 -4.52 19.56 -3.90
CA TYR A 120 -5.30 19.00 -2.80
C TYR A 120 -6.66 19.70 -2.70
N ASP A 121 -7.71 18.97 -2.33
CA ASP A 121 -9.00 19.57 -1.98
C ASP A 121 -8.94 20.22 -0.60
N ILE A 122 -8.22 19.58 0.34
CA ILE A 122 -8.17 20.01 1.75
C ILE A 122 -6.75 19.85 2.31
N MET A 123 -6.25 20.89 2.96
CA MET A 123 -5.11 20.81 3.88
C MET A 123 -5.62 20.77 5.32
N ILE A 124 -5.11 19.86 6.14
CA ILE A 124 -5.37 19.80 7.58
C ILE A 124 -4.05 20.03 8.32
N SER A 125 -3.93 21.17 8.98
CA SER A 125 -2.92 21.40 10.02
C SER A 125 -3.56 21.17 11.39
N TYR A 126 -2.80 20.56 12.30
CA TYR A 126 -3.29 20.27 13.65
C TYR A 126 -2.15 20.32 14.67
N SER A 127 -2.49 20.63 15.91
CA SER A 127 -1.58 20.48 17.04
C SER A 127 -1.63 19.06 17.60
N HIS A 128 -0.56 18.62 18.28
CA HIS A 128 -0.49 17.29 18.88
C HIS A 128 -1.73 16.91 19.74
N SER A 129 -2.38 17.87 20.38
CA SER A 129 -3.58 17.61 21.20
C SER A 129 -4.81 17.17 20.39
N ASN A 130 -4.85 17.46 19.10
CA ASN A 130 -6.00 17.19 18.21
C ASN A 130 -5.72 16.06 17.21
N LYS A 131 -4.56 15.39 17.32
CA LYS A 131 -4.09 14.37 16.38
C LYS A 131 -5.13 13.29 16.10
N ASP A 132 -5.71 12.71 17.14
CA ASP A 132 -6.64 11.59 17.00
C ASP A 132 -7.93 12.01 16.28
N LEU A 133 -8.42 13.22 16.58
CA LEU A 133 -9.60 13.79 15.92
C LEU A 133 -9.32 14.10 14.44
N CYS A 134 -8.18 14.74 14.15
CA CYS A 134 -7.79 15.07 12.78
C CYS A 134 -7.53 13.81 11.95
N HIS A 135 -7.02 12.74 12.56
CA HIS A 135 -6.89 11.44 11.90
C HIS A 135 -8.26 10.84 11.56
N GLN A 136 -9.24 10.91 12.47
CA GLN A 136 -10.60 10.45 12.18
C GLN A 136 -11.26 11.26 11.05
N ILE A 137 -11.09 12.59 11.07
CA ILE A 137 -11.58 13.47 10.00
C ILE A 137 -10.93 13.10 8.67
N TYR A 138 -9.61 12.91 8.65
CA TYR A 138 -8.87 12.49 7.47
C TYR A 138 -9.40 11.17 6.89
N GLN A 139 -9.60 10.15 7.72
CA GLN A 139 -10.13 8.85 7.28
C GLN A 139 -11.54 8.99 6.68
N ASN A 140 -12.41 9.79 7.31
CA ASN A 140 -13.76 10.02 6.80
C ASN A 140 -13.75 10.76 5.46
N LEU A 141 -12.92 11.78 5.32
CA LEU A 141 -12.82 12.56 4.09
C LEU A 141 -12.18 11.76 2.95
N ILE A 142 -11.22 10.87 3.24
CA ILE A 142 -10.70 9.91 2.25
C ILE A 142 -11.80 8.93 1.81
N ASN A 143 -12.62 8.43 2.73
CA ASN A 143 -13.75 7.56 2.38
C ASN A 143 -14.77 8.27 1.48
N LEU A 144 -14.89 9.59 1.64
CA LEU A 144 -15.68 10.47 0.77
C LEU A 144 -14.96 10.88 -0.54
N LYS A 145 -13.75 10.36 -0.77
CA LYS A 145 -12.92 10.56 -1.97
C LYS A 145 -12.32 11.97 -2.13
N TYR A 146 -12.11 12.70 -1.03
CA TYR A 146 -11.34 13.95 -1.05
C TYR A 146 -9.83 13.69 -1.02
N ILE A 147 -9.08 14.56 -1.68
CA ILE A 147 -7.61 14.57 -1.71
C ILE A 147 -7.12 15.49 -0.59
N ILE A 148 -6.40 14.93 0.39
CA ILE A 148 -6.07 15.65 1.62
C ILE A 148 -4.57 15.66 1.87
N TRP A 149 -4.03 16.83 2.17
CA TRP A 149 -2.71 16.98 2.79
C TRP A 149 -2.88 17.05 4.31
N LEU A 150 -2.21 16.17 5.05
CA LEU A 150 -2.24 16.14 6.51
C LEU A 150 -0.84 16.44 7.04
N ASP A 151 -0.75 17.35 8.00
CA ASP A 151 0.50 17.73 8.66
C ASP A 151 1.10 16.52 9.41
N PHE A 152 2.04 15.81 8.79
CA PHE A 152 2.66 14.63 9.37
C PHE A 152 3.72 15.03 10.40
N GLU A 153 3.68 14.44 11.60
CA GLU A 153 4.57 14.75 12.72
C GLU A 153 6.07 14.40 12.53
N ASN A 154 6.48 13.89 11.37
CA ASN A 154 7.89 13.59 11.10
C ASN A 154 8.64 14.82 10.57
N MET A 155 8.96 15.74 11.49
CA MET A 155 9.81 16.91 11.25
C MET A 155 11.31 16.55 11.10
N TYR A 156 11.65 15.70 10.13
CA TYR A 156 13.03 15.57 9.64
C TYR A 156 13.10 16.07 8.19
N GLY A 157 13.30 17.38 8.01
CA GLY A 157 13.45 18.00 6.68
C GLY A 157 12.84 19.40 6.57
N SER A 158 12.69 19.89 5.32
CA SER A 158 12.14 21.22 4.98
C SER A 158 10.61 21.30 5.15
N THR A 159 10.14 21.07 6.37
CA THR A 159 8.72 21.10 6.76
C THR A 159 8.01 22.38 6.33
N LEU A 160 8.69 23.52 6.42
CA LEU A 160 8.15 24.82 6.06
C LEU A 160 7.82 24.94 4.57
N GLN A 161 8.67 24.38 3.70
CA GLN A 161 8.47 24.44 2.25
C GLN A 161 7.32 23.53 1.82
N SER A 162 7.24 22.33 2.40
CA SER A 162 6.15 21.39 2.13
C SER A 162 4.80 21.89 2.66
N MET A 163 4.80 22.57 3.81
CA MET A 163 3.61 23.23 4.34
C MET A 163 3.19 24.41 3.48
N ALA A 164 4.13 25.27 3.05
CA ALA A 164 3.85 26.38 2.14
C ALA A 164 3.27 25.89 0.80
N GLU A 165 3.85 24.84 0.23
CA GLU A 165 3.34 24.22 -1.00
C GLU A 165 1.94 23.64 -0.80
N ALA A 166 1.66 22.98 0.33
CA ALA A 166 0.34 22.46 0.64
C ALA A 166 -0.72 23.56 0.80
N ILE A 167 -0.37 24.69 1.43
CA ILE A 167 -1.24 25.86 1.56
C ILE A 167 -1.59 26.42 0.19
N GLU A 168 -0.58 26.62 -0.67
CA GLU A 168 -0.77 27.21 -2.00
C GLU A 168 -1.53 26.30 -2.97
N SER A 169 -1.47 24.99 -2.72
CA SER A 169 -2.05 23.97 -3.58
C SER A 169 -3.33 23.33 -3.04
N SER A 170 -3.94 23.89 -1.98
CA SER A 170 -5.20 23.40 -1.41
C SER A 170 -6.39 24.32 -1.69
N ASP A 171 -7.58 23.74 -1.86
CA ASP A 171 -8.84 24.50 -1.93
C ASP A 171 -9.32 24.99 -0.57
N ILE A 172 -9.22 24.14 0.46
CA ILE A 172 -9.69 24.40 1.82
C ILE A 172 -8.55 24.14 2.80
N ILE A 173 -8.44 24.98 3.82
CA ILE A 173 -7.45 24.78 4.90
C ILE A 173 -8.21 24.68 6.22
N LEU A 174 -8.01 23.55 6.92
CA LEU A 174 -8.47 23.29 8.28
C LEU A 174 -7.28 23.48 9.23
N ILE A 175 -7.48 24.28 10.29
CA ILE A 175 -6.48 24.62 11.32
C ILE A 175 -7.07 24.31 12.69
#